data_AF-A0A9E3ERC3-F1
#
_entry.id   AF-A0A9E3ERC3-F1
#
_cell.length_a   1.000
_cell.length_b   1.000
_cell.length_c   1.000
_cell.angle_alpha   90.00
_cell.angle_beta   90.00
_cell.angle_gamma   90.00
#
_symmetry.space_group_name_H-M   'P 1'
#
loop_
_entity.id
_entity.type
_entity.pdbx_description
1 polymer ?
#
loop_
_entity_poly.entity_id
_entity_poly.type
_entity_poly.pdbx_seq_one_letter_code
_entity_poly.pdbx_strand_id
1 'polypeptide(L)' 'MTAEKTRAAIKKMIEKHTKSVTVSRKKARESLIKEGFYTAEGNLTEEYGGEEKTAA' A
#
# COMPACT_ATOMS: atom_id res chain seq x y z
N MET A 1 18.13 20.35 13.19
CA MET A 1 18.28 19.04 12.50
C MET A 1 18.76 19.32 11.08
N THR A 2 19.80 18.66 10.58
CA THR A 2 20.32 18.93 9.23
C THR A 2 19.51 18.18 8.17
N ALA A 3 19.49 18.68 6.93
CA ALA A 3 18.78 18.04 5.82
C ALA A 3 19.23 16.57 5.61
N GLU A 4 20.52 16.26 5.77
CA GLU A 4 21.03 14.89 5.70
C GLU A 4 20.46 13.99 6.80
N LYS A 5 20.40 14.47 8.05
CA LYS A 5 19.82 13.69 9.16
C LYS A 5 18.34 13.42 8.92
N THR A 6 17.61 14.39 8.37
CA THR A 6 16.19 14.21 7.99
C THR A 6 16.04 13.19 6.87
N ARG A 7 16.83 13.29 5.79
CA ARG A 7 16.81 12.32 4.68
C ARG A 7 17.14 10.91 5.15
N ALA A 8 18.14 10.75 6.02
CA ALA A 8 18.50 9.46 6.60
C ALA A 8 17.37 8.87 7.45
N ALA A 9 16.68 9.70 8.24
CA ALA A 9 15.52 9.27 9.03
C ALA A 9 14.35 8.83 8.14
N ILE A 10 14.04 9.59 7.09
CA ILE A 10 12.99 9.24 6.12
C ILE A 10 13.33 7.90 5.43
N LYS A 11 14.58 7.72 5.00
CA LYS A 11 15.01 6.47 4.36
C LYS A 11 14.81 5.26 5.28
N LYS A 12 15.15 5.39 6.57
CA LYS A 12 14.90 4.33 7.57
C LYS A 12 13.41 4.04 7.77
N MET A 13 12.56 5.06 7.76
CA MET A 13 11.11 4.88 7.87
C MET A 13 10.55 4.13 6.65
N ILE A 14 10.92 4.54 5.44
CA ILE A 14 10.51 3.87 4.20
C ILE A 14 10.95 2.41 4.23
N GLU A 15 12.22 2.15 4.53
CA GLU A 15 12.76 0.79 4.57
C GLU A 15 12.02 -0.10 5.58
N LYS A 16 11.77 0.41 6.79
CA LYS A 16 11.02 -0.31 7.82
C LYS A 16 9.60 -0.62 7.35
N HIS A 17 8.92 0.36 6.77
CA HIS A 17 7.56 0.20 6.29
C HIS A 17 7.49 -0.81 5.14
N THR A 18 8.33 -0.65 4.11
CA THR A 18 8.42 -1.57 2.97
C THR A 18 8.64 -3.00 3.45
N LYS A 19 9.63 -3.24 4.31
CA LYS A 19 9.90 -4.58 4.85
C LYS A 19 8.69 -5.19 5.57
N SER A 20 7.90 -4.39 6.29
CA SER A 20 6.72 -4.88 7.01
C SER A 20 5.56 -5.28 6.10
N VAL A 21 5.36 -4.55 4.99
CA VAL A 21 4.21 -4.78 4.10
C VAL A 21 4.53 -5.78 2.99
N THR A 22 5.80 -5.90 2.56
CA THR A 22 6.21 -6.82 1.47
C THR A 22 6.74 -8.17 1.95
N VAL A 23 6.70 -8.47 3.25
CA VAL A 23 7.21 -9.73 3.84
C VAL A 23 6.59 -11.00 3.24
N SER A 24 5.34 -10.91 2.77
CA SER A 24 4.65 -12.01 2.10
C SER A 24 3.60 -11.48 1.12
N ARG A 25 3.21 -12.31 0.16
CA ARG A 25 2.13 -12.00 -0.79
C ARG A 25 0.84 -11.60 -0.06
N LYS A 26 0.50 -12.30 1.03
CA LYS A 26 -0.69 -12.00 1.84
C LYS A 26 -0.61 -10.61 2.47
N LYS A 27 0.52 -10.26 3.10
CA LYS A 27 0.71 -8.93 3.71
C LYS A 27 0.72 -7.81 2.68
N ALA A 28 1.34 -8.04 1.53
CA ALA A 28 1.32 -7.08 0.43
C ALA A 28 -0.12 -6.85 -0.04
N ARG A 29 -0.90 -7.93 -0.15
CA ARG A 29 -2.32 -7.84 -0.51
C ARG A 29 -3.15 -7.06 0.51
N GLU A 30 -2.96 -7.33 1.80
CA GLU A 30 -3.63 -6.60 2.89
C GLU A 30 -3.31 -5.10 2.85
N SER A 31 -2.06 -4.71 2.56
CA SER A 31 -1.66 -3.29 2.41
C SER A 31 -2.40 -2.63 1.24
N LEU A 32 -2.40 -3.30 0.08
CA LEU A 32 -3.05 -2.77 -1.11
C LEU A 32 -4.57 -2.63 -0.96
N ILE A 33 -5.21 -3.53 -0.22
CA ILE A 33 -6.64 -3.41 0.12
C ILE A 33 -6.87 -2.22 1.07
N LYS A 34 -6.03 -2.08 2.11
CA LYS A 34 -6.12 -0.97 3.07
C LYS A 34 -5.92 0.40 2.40
N GLU A 35 -5.06 0.45 1.39
CA GLU A 35 -4.77 1.65 0.59
C GLU A 35 -5.85 1.94 -0.47
N GLY A 36 -6.83 1.05 -0.64
CA GLY A 36 -7.96 1.26 -1.54
C GLY A 36 -7.71 0.85 -2.98
N PHE A 37 -6.59 0.18 -3.29
CA PHE A 37 -6.33 -0.33 -4.64
C PHE A 37 -7.14 -1.57 -4.98
N TYR A 38 -7.44 -2.40 -3.97
CA TYR A 38 -8.20 -3.63 -4.14
C TYR A 38 -9.34 -3.75 -3.15
N THR A 39 -10.41 -4.43 -3.55
CA THR A 39 -11.50 -4.84 -2.67
C THR A 39 -11.09 -6.00 -1.76
N ALA A 40 -11.89 -6.26 -0.73
CA ALA A 40 -11.70 -7.42 0.14
C ALA A 40 -11.82 -8.75 -0.62
N GLU A 41 -12.58 -8.79 -1.72
CA GLU A 41 -12.66 -9.97 -2.60
C GLU A 41 -11.43 -10.12 -3.50
N GLY A 42 -10.57 -9.10 -3.57
CA GLY A 42 -9.37 -9.10 -4.38
C GLY A 42 -9.58 -8.62 -5.81
N ASN A 43 -10.63 -7.87 -6.09
CA ASN A 43 -10.78 -7.15 -7.35
C ASN A 43 -10.12 -5.77 -7.24
N LEU A 44 -9.70 -5.16 -8.35
CA LEU A 44 -9.30 -3.74 -8.32
C LEU A 44 -10.51 -2.90 -7.93
N THR A 45 -10.29 -1.75 -7.30
CA THR A 45 -11.36 -0.75 -7.14
C THR A 45 -11.52 0.06 -8.42
N GLU A 46 -12.68 0.72 -8.57
CA GLU A 46 -13.10 1.45 -9.77
C GLU A 46 -12.05 2.48 -10.21
N GLU A 47 -11.47 3.23 -9.26
CA GLU A 47 -10.43 4.24 -9.51
C GLU A 47 -9.15 3.66 -10.16
N TYR A 48 -8.93 2.35 -10.01
CA TYR A 48 -7.77 1.65 -10.56
C TYR A 48 -8.16 0.66 -11.66
N GLY A 49 -9.34 0.82 -12.28
CA GLY A 49 -9.80 0.02 -13.41
C GLY A 49 -10.51 -1.27 -13.01
N GLY A 50 -10.96 -1.38 -11.76
CA GLY A 50 -11.91 -2.40 -11.33
C GLY A 50 -13.30 -2.18 -11.94
N GLU A 51 -14.09 -3.25 -12.03
CA GLU A 51 -15.47 -3.16 -12.49
C GLU A 51 -16.27 -2.23 -11.55
N GLU A 52 -17.01 -1.28 -12.13
CA GLU A 52 -18.00 -0.51 -11.38
C GLU A 52 -18.97 -1.48 -10.72
N LYS A 53 -19.18 -1.33 -9.40
CA LYS A 53 -20.37 -1.91 -8.77
C LYS A 53 -21.56 -1.18 -9.36
N THR A 54 -22.01 -1.64 -10.53
CA THR A 54 -23.30 -1.28 -11.08
C THR A 54 -24.31 -1.61 -9.99
N ALA A 55 -24.84 -0.58 -9.34
CA ALA A 55 -25.89 -0.73 -8.36
C ALA A 55 -27.07 -1.39 -9.08
N ALA A 56 -27.31 -2.67 -8.76
CA ALA A 56 -28.50 -3.41 -9.16
C ALA A 56 -29.73 -2.87 -8.42
#